data_AF-A0AAE3J4R1-F1
#
_entry.id   AF-A0AAE3J4R1-F1
#
_cell.length_a   1.000
_cell.length_b   1.000
_cell.length_c   1.000
_cell.angle_alpha   90.00
_cell.angle_beta   90.00
_cell.angle_gamma   90.00
#
_symmetry.space_group_name_H-M   'P 1'
#
loop_
_entity.id
_entity.type
_entity.pdbx_description
1 polymer ?
#
loop_
_entity_poly.entity_id
_entity_poly.type
_entity_poly.pdbx_seq_one_letter_code
_entity_poly.pdbx_strand_id
1 'polypeptide(L)'
;MNESDYERMAERRRARQKKRRHQVLMMKGIILAVLVVVLVIASSAAWHFLSPSGDAKKNPKDNNLTASSDAKNTENTSAGETESETSSETETEGTSDPIAEARLLAAGYDYDGAIDLLKSVDSYESNTEIMAAIQEFETTKASCVAVDVTTVPHIFYHSLINDTTRAFDVSVLGQSQVDGMNAWMTTVEEFDKITQTMYDNGYVFVRLRDLVTETTDENGNVTFAPNQNLMLPPDKKAVVLSVDDLSYYHSYQKAGYPDKLILDENGDVKCHYVTADGTEEVGDFDVVPRLNTFLKEHPDGAYKGARGLIALTGYNGVFGYRTDSDYETKEHLQEDQAKWLEEHPDFNRQTEIQEATVIANALKEEGWEFASHTWGHLSVTDKTVDELKTDNEKWVANVQNIVGAVDTIIFAHGNDIGDWHDYSDSNEKYQYFKSAGYNFFCNVDASQPYWVQIRDHYVRQGRIDLDGYQLYKSSLGQTTVLDNMFKASEVFDQRRPTPVVAHGQS
;
A
#
# COMPACT_ATOMS: atom_id res chain seq x y z
N MET A 1 -12.57 -19.21 20.56
CA MET A 1 -11.21 -18.97 21.09
C MET A 1 -11.29 -17.90 22.17
N ASN A 2 -10.56 -17.99 23.29
CA ASN A 2 -10.66 -16.98 24.35
C ASN A 2 -9.64 -15.83 24.15
N GLU A 3 -9.82 -14.71 24.85
CA GLU A 3 -8.96 -13.51 24.78
C GLU A 3 -7.47 -13.80 25.05
N SER A 4 -7.16 -14.78 25.91
CA SER A 4 -5.78 -15.20 26.20
C SER A 4 -5.10 -15.95 25.04
N ASP A 5 -5.87 -16.63 24.20
CA ASP A 5 -5.35 -17.27 22.99
C ASP A 5 -4.99 -16.22 21.92
N TYR A 6 -5.73 -15.10 21.88
CA TYR A 6 -5.45 -13.96 21.00
C TYR A 6 -4.17 -13.22 21.40
N GLU A 7 -3.99 -12.89 22.68
CA GLU A 7 -2.76 -12.24 23.17
C GLU A 7 -1.54 -13.12 22.90
N ARG A 8 -1.65 -14.43 23.15
CA ARG A 8 -0.57 -15.38 22.92
C ARG A 8 -0.24 -15.53 21.43
N MET A 9 -1.22 -15.40 20.54
CA MET A 9 -0.96 -15.31 19.09
C MET A 9 -0.33 -13.98 18.69
N ALA A 10 -0.78 -12.86 19.25
CA ALA A 10 -0.20 -11.54 19.01
C ALA A 10 1.27 -11.47 19.46
N GLU A 11 1.62 -12.05 20.62
CA GLU A 11 3.00 -12.15 21.08
C GLU A 11 3.86 -13.03 20.17
N ARG A 12 3.33 -14.19 19.74
CA ARG A 12 4.02 -15.06 18.78
C ARG A 12 4.22 -14.37 17.42
N ARG A 13 3.28 -13.52 16.99
CA ARG A 13 3.40 -12.68 15.78
C ARG A 13 4.50 -11.65 15.94
N ARG A 14 4.51 -10.87 17.02
CA ARG A 14 5.58 -9.89 17.32
C ARG A 14 6.95 -10.55 17.34
N ALA A 15 7.07 -11.75 17.93
CA ALA A 15 8.31 -12.51 17.96
C ALA A 15 8.75 -12.99 16.55
N ARG A 16 7.82 -13.51 15.74
CA ARG A 16 8.10 -13.94 14.36
C ARG A 16 8.45 -12.77 13.45
N GLN A 17 7.75 -11.64 13.58
CA GLN A 17 7.97 -10.42 12.82
C GLN A 17 9.33 -9.79 13.16
N LYS A 18 9.75 -9.78 14.43
CA LYS A 18 11.12 -9.42 14.84
C LYS A 18 12.16 -10.34 14.22
N LYS A 19 11.96 -11.66 14.32
CA LYS A 19 12.86 -12.67 13.72
C LYS A 19 12.95 -12.54 12.19
N ARG A 20 11.89 -12.06 11.55
CA ARG A 20 11.82 -11.91 10.09
C ARG A 20 12.35 -10.58 9.58
N ARG A 21 12.12 -9.46 10.31
CA ARG A 21 12.87 -8.21 10.10
C ARG A 21 14.36 -8.54 10.09
N HIS A 22 14.80 -9.32 11.06
CA HIS A 22 16.18 -9.78 11.16
C HIS A 22 16.65 -10.62 9.94
N GLN A 23 15.83 -11.53 9.41
CA GLN A 23 16.18 -12.31 8.19
C GLN A 23 16.22 -11.46 6.91
N VAL A 24 15.28 -10.54 6.74
CA VAL A 24 15.24 -9.62 5.61
C VAL A 24 16.41 -8.62 5.67
N LEU A 25 16.75 -8.13 6.86
CA LEU A 25 17.92 -7.28 7.10
C LEU A 25 19.22 -7.98 6.70
N MET A 26 19.38 -9.26 7.06
CA MET A 26 20.54 -10.06 6.64
C MET A 26 20.61 -10.20 5.11
N MET A 27 19.50 -10.52 4.45
CA MET A 27 19.49 -10.74 2.99
C MET A 27 19.74 -9.43 2.21
N LYS A 28 19.27 -8.29 2.73
CA LYS A 28 19.47 -6.95 2.15
C LYS A 28 20.88 -6.40 2.40
N GLY A 29 21.49 -6.66 3.56
CA GLY A 29 22.88 -6.31 3.83
C GLY A 29 23.85 -6.94 2.84
N ILE A 30 23.59 -8.18 2.43
CA ILE A 30 24.38 -8.90 1.42
C ILE A 30 24.27 -8.22 0.05
N ILE A 31 23.06 -7.86 -0.39
CA ILE A 31 22.84 -7.22 -1.70
C ILE A 31 23.43 -5.81 -1.74
N LEU A 32 23.27 -5.03 -0.67
CA LEU A 32 23.86 -3.69 -0.57
C LEU A 32 25.39 -3.74 -0.53
N ALA A 33 25.98 -4.68 0.20
CA ALA A 33 27.43 -4.89 0.21
C ALA A 33 27.96 -5.22 -1.20
N VAL A 34 27.23 -6.04 -1.98
CA VAL A 34 27.58 -6.34 -3.37
C VAL A 34 27.50 -5.08 -4.25
N LEU A 35 26.45 -4.27 -4.12
CA LEU A 35 26.30 -3.03 -4.88
C LEU A 35 27.38 -1.99 -4.55
N VAL A 36 27.74 -1.85 -3.27
CA VAL A 36 28.84 -0.96 -2.83
C VAL A 36 30.18 -1.45 -3.36
N VAL A 37 30.45 -2.76 -3.33
CA VAL A 37 31.67 -3.33 -3.94
C VAL A 37 31.70 -3.07 -5.45
N VAL A 38 30.58 -3.22 -6.15
CA VAL A 38 30.50 -2.92 -7.59
C VAL A 38 30.74 -1.42 -7.85
N LEU A 39 30.20 -0.52 -7.03
CA LEU A 39 30.42 0.92 -7.15
C LEU A 39 31.87 1.33 -6.85
N VAL A 40 32.53 0.70 -5.87
CA VAL A 40 33.96 0.91 -5.55
C VAL A 40 34.86 0.38 -6.69
N ILE A 41 34.51 -0.76 -7.29
CA ILE A 41 35.23 -1.29 -8.46
C ILE A 41 35.02 -0.38 -9.69
N ALA A 42 33.81 0.12 -9.92
CA ALA A 42 33.51 1.03 -11.02
C ALA A 42 34.21 2.39 -10.86
N SER A 43 34.26 2.92 -9.64
CA SER A 43 34.92 4.21 -9.34
C SER A 43 36.45 4.09 -9.35
N SER A 44 37.04 2.97 -8.92
CA SER A 44 38.47 2.70 -9.08
C SER A 44 38.87 2.49 -10.55
N ALA A 45 38.04 1.83 -11.36
CA ALA A 45 38.24 1.73 -12.80
C ALA A 45 38.16 3.11 -13.50
N ALA A 46 37.23 3.97 -13.10
CA ALA A 46 37.13 5.35 -13.58
C ALA A 46 38.35 6.20 -13.17
N TRP A 47 38.86 6.03 -11.94
CA TRP A 47 40.05 6.73 -11.46
C TRP A 47 41.33 6.35 -12.22
N HIS A 48 41.45 5.06 -12.61
CA HIS A 48 42.53 4.59 -13.47
C HIS A 48 42.45 5.10 -14.91
N PHE A 49 41.24 5.40 -15.42
CA PHE A 49 41.05 5.98 -16.75
C PHE A 49 41.23 7.50 -16.82
N LEU A 50 41.04 8.22 -15.70
CA LEU A 50 41.10 9.69 -15.65
C LEU A 50 42.41 10.27 -15.05
N SER A 51 43.34 9.45 -14.58
CA SER A 51 44.65 9.96 -14.13
C SER A 51 45.58 10.28 -15.32
N PRO A 52 46.14 11.50 -15.42
CA PRO A 52 47.05 11.86 -16.49
C PRO A 52 48.46 11.34 -16.16
N SER A 53 48.96 10.36 -16.92
CA SER A 53 50.37 9.98 -16.91
C SER A 53 50.91 9.97 -18.34
N GLY A 54 52.03 10.68 -18.50
CA GLY A 54 52.62 11.06 -19.77
C GLY A 54 53.16 9.92 -20.63
N ASP A 55 53.39 10.31 -21.87
CA ASP A 55 53.91 9.55 -23.01
C ASP A 55 55.07 8.58 -22.71
N ALA A 56 54.98 7.35 -23.22
CA ALA A 56 56.07 6.70 -23.97
C ALA A 56 55.58 5.54 -24.87
N LYS A 57 55.71 5.75 -26.17
CA LYS A 57 55.66 4.83 -27.33
C LYS A 57 56.09 3.36 -27.07
N LYS A 58 55.31 2.39 -27.57
CA LYS A 58 55.57 1.58 -28.80
C LYS A 58 54.54 0.45 -29.03
N ASN A 59 54.37 0.14 -30.31
CA ASN A 59 53.34 -0.66 -31.00
C ASN A 59 53.66 -2.19 -30.99
N PRO A 60 52.88 -3.09 -31.65
CA PRO A 60 52.29 -4.29 -31.03
C PRO A 60 52.75 -5.62 -31.70
N LYS A 61 52.24 -6.78 -31.23
CA LYS A 61 51.56 -7.84 -32.03
C LYS A 61 51.50 -9.21 -31.34
N ASP A 62 50.27 -9.73 -31.32
CA ASP A 62 49.79 -11.07 -31.73
C ASP A 62 50.53 -12.33 -31.29
N ASN A 63 49.86 -13.15 -30.48
CA ASN A 63 49.26 -14.44 -30.89
C ASN A 63 48.63 -15.12 -29.65
N ASN A 64 47.31 -15.24 -29.57
CA ASN A 64 46.49 -16.31 -30.14
C ASN A 64 46.66 -17.64 -29.37
N LEU A 65 45.61 -18.09 -28.66
CA LEU A 65 45.16 -19.48 -28.56
C LEU A 65 43.90 -19.58 -27.68
N THR A 66 42.78 -19.75 -28.38
CA THR A 66 41.44 -20.12 -27.92
C THR A 66 41.27 -21.63 -27.74
N ALA A 67 40.19 -21.96 -27.03
CA ALA A 67 39.33 -23.15 -27.17
C ALA A 67 39.72 -24.38 -26.31
N SER A 68 38.86 -24.77 -25.36
CA SER A 68 37.67 -25.67 -25.53
C SER A 68 38.13 -27.13 -25.45
N SER A 69 37.47 -28.12 -24.86
CA SER A 69 36.24 -28.30 -24.08
C SER A 69 36.23 -29.78 -23.62
N ASP A 70 35.24 -30.14 -22.79
CA ASP A 70 34.63 -31.48 -22.67
C ASP A 70 35.35 -32.61 -21.94
N ALA A 71 34.69 -33.10 -20.88
CA ALA A 71 34.17 -34.48 -20.71
C ALA A 71 33.84 -34.73 -19.22
N LYS A 72 32.58 -34.91 -18.82
CA LYS A 72 31.72 -36.12 -18.83
C LYS A 72 31.89 -37.10 -17.64
N ASN A 73 30.74 -37.36 -16.99
CA ASN A 73 30.34 -38.55 -16.20
C ASN A 73 31.09 -38.83 -14.87
N THR A 74 30.51 -39.35 -13.79
CA THR A 74 29.42 -40.35 -13.64
C THR A 74 28.89 -40.32 -12.20
N GLU A 75 27.62 -40.68 -12.01
CA GLU A 75 27.02 -41.11 -10.73
C GLU A 75 27.75 -42.33 -10.13
N ASN A 76 27.76 -42.50 -8.80
CA ASN A 76 26.93 -43.49 -8.10
C ASN A 76 27.21 -43.56 -6.57
N THR A 77 26.15 -43.96 -5.85
CA THR A 77 26.09 -44.75 -4.60
C THR A 77 26.16 -44.10 -3.21
N SER A 78 25.13 -44.53 -2.45
CA SER A 78 24.75 -44.28 -1.07
C SER A 78 25.37 -45.26 -0.06
N ALA A 79 25.29 -44.86 1.22
CA ALA A 79 25.19 -45.65 2.47
C ALA A 79 26.45 -45.83 3.33
N GLY A 80 26.33 -45.44 4.62
CA GLY A 80 27.12 -45.97 5.72
C GLY A 80 27.51 -44.95 6.80
N GLU A 81 26.76 -44.94 7.91
CA GLU A 81 26.96 -44.18 9.15
C GLU A 81 28.31 -44.44 9.84
N THR A 82 28.86 -43.44 10.57
CA THR A 82 29.28 -43.61 11.99
C THR A 82 29.43 -42.24 12.68
N GLU A 83 29.05 -42.22 13.95
CA GLU A 83 28.91 -41.13 14.92
C GLU A 83 30.17 -40.35 15.31
N SER A 84 29.93 -39.11 15.77
CA SER A 84 30.55 -38.38 16.89
C SER A 84 31.20 -37.05 16.48
N GLU A 85 30.57 -35.94 16.84
CA GLU A 85 30.97 -35.19 18.04
C GLU A 85 30.00 -34.03 18.28
N THR A 86 29.42 -34.06 19.47
CA THR A 86 28.51 -33.06 20.03
C THR A 86 29.28 -31.77 20.31
N SER A 87 29.21 -30.80 19.40
CA SER A 87 29.49 -29.40 19.74
C SER A 87 28.18 -28.73 20.13
N SER A 88 28.05 -28.46 21.42
CA SER A 88 27.01 -27.60 21.99
C SER A 88 27.12 -26.20 21.40
N GLU A 89 26.41 -25.93 20.30
CA GLU A 89 26.08 -24.57 19.91
C GLU A 89 25.00 -24.08 20.86
N THR A 90 25.44 -23.21 21.75
CA THR A 90 24.55 -22.35 22.53
C THR A 90 23.92 -21.41 21.49
N GLU A 91 22.66 -21.66 21.13
CA GLU A 91 21.84 -20.72 20.38
C GLU A 91 21.84 -19.38 21.14
N THR A 92 22.70 -18.47 20.70
CA THR A 92 22.61 -17.07 21.08
C THR A 92 21.48 -16.48 20.25
N GLU A 93 20.45 -15.98 20.94
CA GLU A 93 19.35 -15.23 20.35
C GLU A 93 19.91 -14.16 19.39
N GLY A 94 19.54 -14.25 18.11
CA GLY A 94 20.05 -13.41 17.04
C GLY A 94 19.80 -11.92 17.30
N THR A 95 20.86 -11.21 17.68
CA THR A 95 20.88 -9.75 17.78
C THR A 95 20.98 -9.16 16.37
N SER A 96 19.95 -8.42 15.93
CA SER A 96 19.97 -7.74 14.62
C SER A 96 21.15 -6.79 14.55
N ASP A 97 21.84 -6.77 13.41
CA ASP A 97 22.85 -5.77 13.10
C ASP A 97 22.19 -4.37 13.11
N PRO A 98 22.53 -3.49 14.07
CA PRO A 98 21.92 -2.17 14.19
C PRO A 98 22.15 -1.29 12.96
N ILE A 99 23.28 -1.49 12.24
CA ILE A 99 23.58 -0.73 11.02
C ILE A 99 22.61 -1.11 9.90
N ALA A 100 22.34 -2.41 9.72
CA ALA A 100 21.37 -2.86 8.73
C ALA A 100 19.96 -2.29 9.02
N GLU A 101 19.53 -2.29 10.28
CA GLU A 101 18.22 -1.76 10.68
C GLU A 101 18.14 -0.25 10.48
N ALA A 102 19.19 0.49 10.85
CA ALA A 102 19.26 1.93 10.61
C ALA A 102 19.27 2.28 9.12
N ARG A 103 19.95 1.49 8.27
CA ARG A 103 19.91 1.66 6.82
C ARG A 103 18.52 1.44 6.24
N LEU A 104 17.72 0.53 6.79
CA LEU A 104 16.33 0.34 6.37
C LEU A 104 15.44 1.54 6.75
N LEU A 105 15.61 2.09 7.95
CA LEU A 105 14.91 3.32 8.39
C LEU A 105 15.29 4.50 7.49
N ALA A 106 16.58 4.70 7.24
CA ALA A 106 17.09 5.77 6.39
C ALA A 106 16.64 5.63 4.93
N ALA A 107 16.53 4.40 4.40
CA ALA A 107 15.97 4.16 3.07
C ALA A 107 14.51 4.61 2.99
N GLY A 108 13.72 4.39 4.05
CA GLY A 108 12.37 4.93 4.21
C GLY A 108 12.31 6.37 4.69
N TYR A 109 13.38 7.15 4.56
CA TYR A 109 13.47 8.58 4.91
C TYR A 109 13.32 8.90 6.41
N ASP A 110 13.39 7.89 7.31
CA ASP A 110 13.45 8.09 8.75
C ASP A 110 14.91 8.22 9.22
N TYR A 111 15.58 9.28 8.77
CA TYR A 111 16.98 9.53 9.13
C TYR A 111 17.15 9.78 10.63
N ASP A 112 16.18 10.41 11.28
CA ASP A 112 16.22 10.63 12.73
C ASP A 112 16.11 9.32 13.50
N GLY A 113 15.13 8.48 13.17
CA GLY A 113 15.02 7.14 13.77
C GLY A 113 16.28 6.28 13.51
N ALA A 114 16.86 6.36 12.31
CA ALA A 114 18.10 5.67 11.97
C ALA A 114 19.29 6.13 12.83
N ILE A 115 19.47 7.45 12.99
CA ILE A 115 20.55 8.04 13.80
C ILE A 115 20.36 7.70 15.28
N ASP A 116 19.13 7.82 15.80
CA ASP A 116 18.83 7.55 17.20
C ASP A 116 19.05 6.06 17.54
N LEU A 117 18.66 5.15 16.64
CA LEU A 117 18.94 3.73 16.78
C LEU A 117 20.45 3.46 16.90
N LEU A 118 21.25 4.07 16.04
CA LEU A 118 22.70 3.90 16.05
C LEU A 118 23.36 4.50 17.31
N LYS A 119 22.89 5.65 17.79
CA LYS A 119 23.36 6.27 19.03
C LYS A 119 22.99 5.48 20.29
N SER A 120 22.01 4.58 20.19
CA SER A 120 21.64 3.69 21.30
C SER A 120 22.57 2.49 21.49
N VAL A 121 23.48 2.23 20.53
CA VAL A 121 24.46 1.15 20.62
C VAL A 121 25.56 1.51 21.61
N ASP A 122 25.91 0.58 22.51
CA ASP A 122 26.97 0.78 23.49
C ASP A 122 28.30 1.14 22.82
N SER A 123 28.94 2.20 23.29
CA SER A 123 30.22 2.70 22.76
C SER A 123 30.18 3.05 21.26
N TYR A 124 29.02 3.46 20.72
CA TYR A 124 28.88 3.81 19.30
C TYR A 124 29.90 4.87 18.84
N GLU A 125 30.32 5.81 19.70
CA GLU A 125 31.31 6.83 19.32
C GLU A 125 32.69 6.23 18.97
N SER A 126 32.99 5.04 19.49
CA SER A 126 34.23 4.32 19.20
C SER A 126 34.09 3.37 18.00
N ASN A 127 32.87 3.15 17.50
CA ASN A 127 32.61 2.33 16.33
C ASN A 127 32.64 3.20 15.06
N THR A 128 33.71 3.03 14.28
CA THR A 128 33.92 3.81 13.05
C THR A 128 32.85 3.59 11.99
N GLU A 129 32.26 2.40 11.91
CA GLU A 129 31.21 2.09 10.93
C GLU A 129 29.89 2.77 11.31
N ILE A 130 29.53 2.74 12.60
CA ILE A 130 28.36 3.45 13.11
C ILE A 130 28.52 4.96 12.92
N MET A 131 29.67 5.53 13.28
CA MET A 131 29.92 6.96 13.11
C MET A 131 29.87 7.39 11.63
N ALA A 132 30.39 6.56 10.72
CA ALA A 132 30.29 6.81 9.28
C ALA A 132 28.82 6.78 8.79
N ALA A 133 28.03 5.81 9.24
CA ALA A 133 26.61 5.71 8.89
C ALA A 133 25.80 6.90 9.43
N ILE A 134 26.04 7.33 10.67
CA ILE A 134 25.40 8.53 11.24
C ILE A 134 25.73 9.76 10.37
N GLN A 135 27.00 9.94 10.00
CA GLN A 135 27.41 11.07 9.16
C GLN A 135 26.76 11.04 7.76
N GLU A 136 26.65 9.85 7.16
CA GLU A 136 25.94 9.62 5.89
C GLU A 136 24.46 10.04 6.00
N PHE A 137 23.77 9.62 7.05
CA PHE A 137 22.37 9.97 7.29
C PHE A 137 22.18 11.45 7.59
N GLU A 138 23.02 12.06 8.42
CA GLU A 138 22.98 13.51 8.70
C GLU A 138 23.19 14.33 7.43
N THR A 139 24.14 13.92 6.57
CA THR A 139 24.41 14.59 5.30
C THR A 139 23.23 14.48 4.33
N THR A 140 22.63 13.29 4.22
CA THR A 140 21.46 13.06 3.34
C THR A 140 20.23 13.79 3.86
N LYS A 141 19.98 13.75 5.17
CA LYS A 141 18.91 14.51 5.82
C LYS A 141 19.04 16.01 5.52
N ALA A 142 20.26 16.56 5.59
CA ALA A 142 20.53 17.97 5.34
C ALA A 142 20.37 18.39 3.87
N SER A 143 20.39 17.45 2.91
CA SER A 143 20.17 17.75 1.49
C SER A 143 18.70 17.67 1.06
N CYS A 144 17.83 17.11 1.90
CA CYS A 144 16.39 17.02 1.63
C CYS A 144 15.75 18.41 1.58
N VAL A 145 14.70 18.53 0.79
CA VAL A 145 13.90 19.75 0.62
C VAL A 145 12.47 19.49 1.07
N ALA A 146 11.80 20.55 1.54
CA ALA A 146 10.41 20.47 1.93
C ALA A 146 9.52 20.24 0.69
N VAL A 147 8.60 19.28 0.80
CA VAL A 147 7.57 19.03 -0.21
C VAL A 147 6.52 20.14 -0.13
N ASP A 148 6.11 20.68 -1.29
CA ASP A 148 4.91 21.53 -1.36
C ASP A 148 3.66 20.67 -1.24
N VAL A 149 3.17 20.52 -0.01
CA VAL A 149 2.01 19.71 0.35
C VAL A 149 0.71 20.13 -0.34
N THR A 150 0.64 21.35 -0.89
CA THR A 150 -0.54 21.84 -1.63
C THR A 150 -0.61 21.33 -3.06
N THR A 151 0.45 20.66 -3.53
CA THR A 151 0.59 20.13 -4.90
C THR A 151 0.72 18.61 -4.95
N VAL A 152 0.50 17.92 -3.82
CA VAL A 152 0.61 16.47 -3.74
C VAL A 152 -0.64 15.81 -4.35
N PRO A 153 -0.49 14.98 -5.40
CA PRO A 153 -1.60 14.23 -5.96
C PRO A 153 -2.09 13.15 -4.97
N HIS A 154 -3.38 12.85 -5.06
CA HIS A 154 -3.99 11.71 -4.39
C HIS A 154 -4.58 10.80 -5.45
N ILE A 155 -4.05 9.59 -5.58
CA ILE A 155 -4.54 8.57 -6.51
C ILE A 155 -5.34 7.51 -5.77
N PHE A 156 -6.28 6.87 -6.44
CA PHE A 156 -7.00 5.75 -5.83
C PHE A 156 -7.33 4.64 -6.81
N TYR A 157 -7.57 3.47 -6.23
CA TYR A 157 -8.02 2.26 -6.91
C TYR A 157 -9.21 1.67 -6.15
N HIS A 158 -9.98 0.83 -6.84
CA HIS A 158 -10.82 -0.19 -6.20
C HIS A 158 -10.02 -1.51 -6.10
N SER A 159 -10.70 -2.61 -5.83
CA SER A 159 -10.10 -3.94 -6.01
C SER A 159 -9.68 -4.18 -7.48
N LEU A 160 -8.62 -4.97 -7.66
CA LEU A 160 -8.02 -5.20 -8.97
C LEU A 160 -8.67 -6.37 -9.73
N ILE A 161 -8.83 -6.21 -11.05
CA ILE A 161 -9.22 -7.30 -11.95
C ILE A 161 -8.04 -8.26 -12.12
N ASN A 162 -8.22 -9.49 -11.65
CA ASN A 162 -7.26 -10.59 -11.81
C ASN A 162 -7.52 -11.40 -13.09
N ASP A 163 -8.80 -11.71 -13.36
CA ASP A 163 -9.22 -12.47 -14.54
C ASP A 163 -9.96 -11.57 -15.53
N THR A 164 -9.21 -10.99 -16.47
CA THR A 164 -9.77 -10.17 -17.56
C THR A 164 -10.67 -10.96 -18.51
N THR A 165 -10.51 -12.30 -18.59
CA THR A 165 -11.37 -13.14 -19.44
C THR A 165 -12.76 -13.24 -18.83
N ARG A 166 -12.88 -13.37 -17.50
CA ARG A 166 -14.18 -13.38 -16.81
C ARG A 166 -14.77 -11.99 -16.65
N ALA A 167 -13.97 -11.02 -16.21
CA ALA A 167 -14.42 -9.66 -15.92
C ALA A 167 -14.97 -8.91 -17.15
N PHE A 168 -14.52 -9.28 -18.36
CA PHE A 168 -14.96 -8.69 -19.61
C PHE A 168 -15.84 -9.61 -20.49
N ASP A 169 -16.28 -10.76 -19.95
CA ASP A 169 -17.18 -11.67 -20.67
C ASP A 169 -18.65 -11.35 -20.38
N VAL A 170 -19.33 -10.81 -21.40
CA VAL A 170 -20.75 -10.48 -21.38
C VAL A 170 -21.63 -11.70 -21.12
N SER A 171 -21.18 -12.92 -21.48
CA SER A 171 -21.91 -14.15 -21.17
C SER A 171 -21.85 -14.54 -19.70
N VAL A 172 -20.86 -14.04 -18.94
CA VAL A 172 -20.69 -14.28 -17.51
C VAL A 172 -21.42 -13.23 -16.67
N LEU A 173 -21.25 -11.95 -16.99
CA LEU A 173 -21.73 -10.83 -16.17
C LEU A 173 -22.92 -10.06 -16.78
N GLY A 174 -23.17 -10.22 -18.08
CA GLY A 174 -24.06 -9.33 -18.82
C GLY A 174 -23.42 -7.98 -19.14
N GLN A 175 -23.99 -7.27 -20.11
CA GLN A 175 -23.36 -6.08 -20.69
C GLN A 175 -23.13 -4.97 -19.65
N SER A 176 -24.14 -4.67 -18.82
CA SER A 176 -24.05 -3.57 -17.85
C SER A 176 -22.94 -3.76 -16.82
N GLN A 177 -22.71 -4.99 -16.36
CA GLN A 177 -21.65 -5.28 -15.39
C GLN A 177 -20.28 -5.25 -16.07
N VAL A 178 -20.15 -5.77 -17.29
CA VAL A 178 -18.90 -5.67 -18.07
C VAL A 178 -18.53 -4.20 -18.31
N ASP A 179 -19.50 -3.35 -18.67
CA ASP A 179 -19.25 -1.92 -18.88
C ASP A 179 -18.73 -1.25 -17.60
N GLY A 180 -19.34 -1.55 -16.45
CA GLY A 180 -18.88 -1.06 -15.15
C GLY A 180 -17.49 -1.55 -14.77
N MET A 181 -17.21 -2.85 -14.92
CA MET A 181 -15.89 -3.44 -14.66
C MET A 181 -14.82 -2.84 -15.58
N ASN A 182 -15.16 -2.59 -16.85
CA ASN A 182 -14.23 -2.00 -17.80
C ASN A 182 -13.96 -0.51 -17.52
N ALA A 183 -14.94 0.22 -17.01
CA ALA A 183 -14.81 1.63 -16.68
C ALA A 183 -14.10 1.87 -15.34
N TRP A 184 -14.60 1.29 -14.24
CA TRP A 184 -14.29 1.74 -12.88
C TRP A 184 -13.23 0.92 -12.15
N MET A 185 -12.75 -0.14 -12.76
CA MET A 185 -11.79 -1.07 -12.16
C MET A 185 -10.47 -1.04 -12.91
N THR A 186 -9.40 -1.41 -12.22
CA THR A 186 -8.01 -1.45 -12.73
C THR A 186 -7.57 -2.90 -12.83
N THR A 187 -6.82 -3.28 -13.87
CA THR A 187 -6.26 -4.64 -13.93
C THR A 187 -5.00 -4.74 -13.07
N VAL A 188 -4.69 -5.95 -12.63
CA VAL A 188 -3.42 -6.24 -11.94
C VAL A 188 -2.21 -5.75 -12.75
N GLU A 189 -2.20 -5.97 -14.06
CA GLU A 189 -1.09 -5.58 -14.93
C GLU A 189 -0.94 -4.06 -15.02
N GLU A 190 -2.05 -3.32 -15.06
CA GLU A 190 -2.03 -1.85 -15.00
C GLU A 190 -1.49 -1.36 -13.67
N PHE A 191 -1.97 -1.91 -12.55
CA PHE A 191 -1.50 -1.55 -11.21
C PHE A 191 0.02 -1.75 -11.07
N ASP A 192 0.54 -2.93 -11.48
CA ASP A 192 1.96 -3.24 -11.38
C ASP A 192 2.81 -2.27 -12.23
N LYS A 193 2.39 -2.01 -13.48
CA LYS A 193 3.09 -1.07 -14.37
C LYS A 193 3.03 0.37 -13.88
N ILE A 194 1.88 0.82 -13.38
CA ILE A 194 1.70 2.16 -12.83
C ILE A 194 2.60 2.33 -11.61
N THR A 195 2.56 1.37 -10.67
CA THR A 195 3.38 1.40 -9.45
C THR A 195 4.86 1.46 -9.76
N GLN A 196 5.36 0.60 -10.66
CA GLN A 196 6.75 0.62 -11.09
C GLN A 196 7.11 1.94 -11.79
N THR A 197 6.29 2.41 -12.73
CA THR A 197 6.58 3.64 -13.49
C THR A 197 6.58 4.87 -12.59
N MET A 198 5.67 4.94 -11.63
CA MET A 198 5.64 6.03 -10.65
C MET A 198 6.89 6.00 -9.76
N TYR A 199 7.29 4.83 -9.27
CA TYR A 199 8.52 4.67 -8.52
C TYR A 199 9.76 5.11 -9.33
N ASP A 200 9.87 4.67 -10.59
CA ASP A 200 10.96 5.06 -11.50
C ASP A 200 10.97 6.57 -11.79
N ASN A 201 9.79 7.21 -11.81
CA ASN A 201 9.60 8.65 -11.97
C ASN A 201 9.80 9.46 -10.67
N GLY A 202 10.25 8.81 -9.60
CA GLY A 202 10.64 9.41 -8.33
C GLY A 202 9.50 9.57 -7.33
N TYR A 203 8.35 8.95 -7.54
CA TYR A 203 7.23 9.05 -6.59
C TYR A 203 7.46 8.23 -5.32
N VAL A 204 7.03 8.80 -4.20
CA VAL A 204 7.11 8.24 -2.85
C VAL A 204 5.73 8.32 -2.22
N PHE A 205 5.21 7.19 -1.74
CA PHE A 205 3.95 7.16 -1.02
C PHE A 205 4.08 7.85 0.34
N VAL A 206 3.17 8.77 0.63
CA VAL A 206 3.03 9.47 1.91
C VAL A 206 1.62 9.29 2.43
N ARG A 207 1.40 9.44 3.74
CA ARG A 207 0.05 9.43 4.32
C ARG A 207 -0.65 10.76 4.03
N LEU A 208 -1.98 10.74 3.99
CA LEU A 208 -2.78 11.96 3.94
C LEU A 208 -2.42 12.92 5.08
N ARG A 209 -2.17 12.38 6.27
CA ARG A 209 -1.75 13.16 7.45
C ARG A 209 -0.36 13.75 7.34
N ASP A 210 0.53 13.17 6.52
CA ASP A 210 1.88 13.73 6.34
C ASP A 210 1.85 15.09 5.60
N LEU A 211 0.71 15.45 4.99
CA LEU A 211 0.50 16.76 4.36
C LEU A 211 0.26 17.89 5.37
N VAL A 212 -0.05 17.57 6.62
CA VAL A 212 -0.41 18.57 7.65
C VAL A 212 0.40 18.42 8.93
N THR A 213 0.60 19.54 9.61
CA THR A 213 0.95 19.55 11.03
C THR A 213 -0.34 19.65 11.81
N GLU A 214 -0.64 18.61 12.59
CA GLU A 214 -1.77 18.55 13.50
C GLU A 214 -1.35 19.06 14.88
N THR A 215 -2.12 19.96 15.46
CA THR A 215 -1.93 20.41 16.86
C THR A 215 -3.23 20.27 17.63
N THR A 216 -3.15 19.81 18.87
CA THR A 216 -4.29 19.71 19.78
C THR A 216 -4.09 20.70 20.93
N ASP A 217 -5.06 21.58 21.16
CA ASP A 217 -5.01 22.51 22.28
C ASP A 217 -5.39 21.85 23.62
N GLU A 218 -5.27 22.59 24.72
CA GLU A 218 -5.60 22.10 26.08
C GLU A 218 -7.07 21.67 26.25
N ASN A 219 -7.96 22.11 25.36
CA ASN A 219 -9.39 21.77 25.37
C ASN A 219 -9.70 20.55 24.47
N GLY A 220 -8.69 19.99 23.79
CA GLY A 220 -8.87 18.90 22.84
C GLY A 220 -9.28 19.34 21.44
N ASN A 221 -9.23 20.64 21.12
CA ASN A 221 -9.51 21.11 19.77
C ASN A 221 -8.33 20.82 18.86
N VAL A 222 -8.59 20.10 17.77
CA VAL A 222 -7.60 19.78 16.75
C VAL A 222 -7.55 20.89 15.71
N THR A 223 -6.34 21.31 15.35
CA THR A 223 -6.11 22.23 14.23
C THR A 223 -5.03 21.75 13.26
N PHE A 224 -5.14 22.16 12.00
CA PHE A 224 -4.24 21.75 10.92
C PHE A 224 -3.56 22.95 10.25
N ALA A 225 -2.29 22.80 9.93
CA ALA A 225 -1.53 23.70 9.08
C ALA A 225 -0.74 22.91 8.03
N PRO A 226 -0.37 23.50 6.88
CA PRO A 226 0.50 22.83 5.91
C PRO A 226 1.79 22.31 6.56
N ASN A 227 2.12 21.04 6.35
CA ASN A 227 3.34 20.47 6.91
C ASN A 227 4.58 20.99 6.17
N GLN A 228 5.46 21.68 6.89
CA GLN A 228 6.74 22.17 6.37
C GLN A 228 7.90 21.20 6.62
N ASN A 229 7.65 20.09 7.33
CA ASN A 229 8.64 19.10 7.76
C ASN A 229 8.54 17.77 6.99
N LEU A 230 7.66 17.68 5.99
CA LEU A 230 7.69 16.58 5.03
C LEU A 230 8.89 16.81 4.10
N MET A 231 10.02 16.20 4.45
CA MET A 231 11.29 16.37 3.76
C MET A 231 11.61 15.16 2.88
N LEU A 232 11.90 15.40 1.60
CA LEU A 232 12.32 14.37 0.64
C LEU A 232 13.59 14.83 -0.11
N PRO A 233 14.39 13.89 -0.67
CA PRO A 233 15.44 14.25 -1.61
C PRO A 233 14.89 15.08 -2.79
N PRO A 234 15.67 16.02 -3.35
CA PRO A 234 15.18 16.95 -4.39
C PRO A 234 14.61 16.32 -5.66
N ASP A 235 14.97 15.07 -5.95
CA ASP A 235 14.51 14.29 -7.10
C ASP A 235 13.25 13.47 -6.83
N LYS A 236 12.81 13.37 -5.56
CA LYS A 236 11.64 12.60 -5.15
C LYS A 236 10.37 13.48 -5.07
N LYS A 237 9.21 12.87 -5.29
CA LYS A 237 7.88 13.52 -5.32
C LYS A 237 6.92 12.75 -4.41
N ALA A 238 6.13 13.44 -3.60
CA ALA A 238 5.13 12.78 -2.77
C ALA A 238 3.87 12.40 -3.57
N VAL A 239 3.18 11.33 -3.16
CA VAL A 239 1.83 10.96 -3.61
C VAL A 239 1.06 10.29 -2.47
N VAL A 240 -0.23 10.62 -2.35
CA VAL A 240 -1.15 9.91 -1.45
C VAL A 240 -1.90 8.82 -2.23
N LEU A 241 -2.12 7.68 -1.60
CA LEU A 241 -2.89 6.57 -2.15
C LEU A 241 -4.11 6.27 -1.27
N SER A 242 -5.27 6.02 -1.88
CA SER A 242 -6.39 5.34 -1.23
C SER A 242 -6.90 4.13 -2.01
N VAL A 243 -7.60 3.25 -1.30
CA VAL A 243 -8.29 2.08 -1.86
C VAL A 243 -9.74 2.12 -1.39
N ASP A 244 -10.67 2.12 -2.34
CA ASP A 244 -12.10 2.20 -2.05
C ASP A 244 -12.74 0.81 -1.91
N ASP A 245 -13.77 0.73 -1.07
CA ASP A 245 -14.57 -0.43 -0.67
C ASP A 245 -13.83 -1.53 0.10
N LEU A 246 -12.83 -2.17 -0.51
CA LEU A 246 -12.06 -3.35 -0.07
C LEU A 246 -12.85 -4.38 0.79
N SER A 247 -14.13 -4.55 0.45
CA SER A 247 -15.10 -5.37 1.20
C SER A 247 -15.37 -6.71 0.52
N TYR A 248 -14.87 -6.91 -0.70
CA TYR A 248 -15.08 -8.09 -1.56
C TYR A 248 -16.56 -8.49 -1.61
N TYR A 249 -17.34 -7.64 -2.29
CA TYR A 249 -18.79 -7.80 -2.40
C TYR A 249 -19.16 -9.12 -3.08
N HIS A 250 -20.30 -9.70 -2.69
CA HIS A 250 -20.81 -10.91 -3.33
C HIS A 250 -21.02 -10.75 -4.84
N SER A 251 -21.37 -9.53 -5.28
CA SER A 251 -21.49 -9.18 -6.70
C SER A 251 -20.19 -9.36 -7.49
N TYR A 252 -19.02 -9.35 -6.85
CA TYR A 252 -17.71 -9.51 -7.48
C TYR A 252 -17.34 -10.97 -7.78
N GLN A 253 -17.99 -11.94 -7.13
CA GLN A 253 -17.61 -13.35 -7.21
C GLN A 253 -17.56 -13.88 -8.66
N LYS A 254 -18.53 -13.50 -9.50
CA LYS A 254 -18.58 -13.93 -10.90
C LYS A 254 -17.47 -13.32 -11.76
N ALA A 255 -16.98 -12.13 -11.41
CA ALA A 255 -15.95 -11.42 -12.14
C ALA A 255 -14.52 -11.89 -11.81
N GLY A 256 -14.35 -12.76 -10.80
CA GLY A 256 -13.03 -13.34 -10.46
C GLY A 256 -12.16 -12.38 -9.65
N TYR A 257 -12.75 -11.70 -8.68
CA TYR A 257 -12.00 -11.00 -7.63
C TYR A 257 -11.63 -11.95 -6.49
N PRO A 258 -10.65 -11.59 -5.65
CA PRO A 258 -10.44 -12.24 -4.36
C PRO A 258 -11.69 -12.21 -3.49
N ASP A 259 -11.79 -13.17 -2.57
CA ASP A 259 -12.95 -13.29 -1.69
C ASP A 259 -12.73 -12.58 -0.35
N LYS A 260 -11.48 -12.55 0.14
CA LYS A 260 -11.11 -11.87 1.39
C LYS A 260 -9.60 -11.67 1.54
N LEU A 261 -9.22 -10.78 2.45
CA LEU A 261 -7.86 -10.72 2.98
C LEU A 261 -7.67 -11.75 4.09
N ILE A 262 -6.50 -12.39 4.11
CA ILE A 262 -6.06 -13.33 5.15
C ILE A 262 -4.61 -13.04 5.54
N LEU A 263 -4.14 -13.67 6.62
CA LEU A 263 -2.71 -13.73 6.91
C LEU A 263 -2.14 -15.03 6.37
N ASP A 264 -1.02 -14.93 5.64
CA ASP A 264 -0.25 -16.11 5.26
C ASP A 264 0.51 -16.72 6.45
N GLU A 265 1.26 -17.80 6.20
CA GLU A 265 2.07 -18.47 7.22
C GLU A 265 3.15 -17.56 7.84
N ASN A 266 3.54 -16.51 7.11
CA ASN A 266 4.53 -15.53 7.53
C ASN A 266 3.91 -14.34 8.29
N GLY A 267 2.58 -14.27 8.36
CA GLY A 267 1.83 -13.17 8.93
C GLY A 267 1.72 -11.95 8.03
N ASP A 268 2.03 -12.05 6.74
CA ASP A 268 1.78 -10.99 5.76
C ASP A 268 0.31 -11.00 5.36
N VAL A 269 -0.27 -9.81 5.18
CA VAL A 269 -1.62 -9.70 4.60
C VAL A 269 -1.57 -10.14 3.14
N LYS A 270 -2.38 -11.14 2.77
CA LYS A 270 -2.54 -11.71 1.43
C LYS A 270 -4.02 -11.82 1.07
N CYS A 271 -4.31 -12.05 -0.20
CA CYS A 271 -5.65 -12.38 -0.66
C CYS A 271 -5.85 -13.88 -0.66
N HIS A 272 -7.02 -14.34 -0.22
CA HIS A 272 -7.57 -15.64 -0.62
C HIS A 272 -8.35 -15.45 -1.92
N TYR A 273 -8.05 -16.27 -2.91
CA TYR A 273 -8.61 -16.17 -4.26
C TYR A 273 -9.05 -17.54 -4.77
N VAL A 274 -10.25 -17.60 -5.35
CA VAL A 274 -10.77 -18.81 -6.00
C VAL A 274 -10.77 -18.62 -7.52
N THR A 275 -9.96 -19.41 -8.20
CA THR A 275 -9.84 -19.40 -9.66
C THR A 275 -11.12 -19.91 -10.34
N ALA A 276 -11.21 -19.73 -11.67
CA ALA A 276 -12.37 -20.19 -12.44
C ALA A 276 -12.64 -21.71 -12.38
N ASP A 277 -11.60 -22.52 -12.14
CA ASP A 277 -11.73 -23.98 -11.99
C ASP A 277 -11.96 -24.43 -10.53
N GLY A 278 -12.09 -23.47 -9.60
CA GLY A 278 -12.35 -23.72 -8.19
C GLY A 278 -11.09 -24.00 -7.35
N THR A 279 -9.89 -23.75 -7.90
CA THR A 279 -8.65 -23.84 -7.15
C THR A 279 -8.54 -22.66 -6.19
N GLU A 280 -8.23 -22.96 -4.92
CA GLU A 280 -7.94 -21.95 -3.91
C GLU A 280 -6.47 -21.56 -3.94
N GLU A 281 -6.21 -20.27 -4.01
CA GLU A 281 -4.88 -19.68 -4.01
C GLU A 281 -4.76 -18.60 -2.93
N VAL A 282 -3.55 -18.45 -2.41
CA VAL A 282 -3.19 -17.39 -1.46
C VAL A 282 -2.04 -16.59 -2.05
N GLY A 283 -2.21 -15.29 -2.20
CA GLY A 283 -1.19 -14.47 -2.86
C GLY A 283 -1.54 -13.01 -3.03
N ASP A 284 -0.77 -12.36 -3.89
CA ASP A 284 -0.83 -10.93 -4.15
C ASP A 284 -1.85 -10.67 -5.25
N PHE A 285 -3.14 -10.80 -4.94
CA PHE A 285 -4.22 -10.67 -5.92
C PHE A 285 -4.98 -9.33 -5.82
N ASP A 286 -4.51 -8.38 -5.01
CA ASP A 286 -5.15 -7.06 -4.90
C ASP A 286 -4.15 -5.99 -4.47
N VAL A 287 -4.59 -4.72 -4.41
CA VAL A 287 -3.76 -3.55 -4.12
C VAL A 287 -2.92 -3.73 -2.85
N VAL A 288 -3.54 -4.15 -1.75
CA VAL A 288 -2.89 -4.27 -0.44
C VAL A 288 -1.67 -5.19 -0.48
N PRO A 289 -1.81 -6.49 -0.77
CA PRO A 289 -0.66 -7.39 -0.75
C PRO A 289 0.37 -7.07 -1.83
N ARG A 290 -0.04 -6.57 -3.00
CA ARG A 290 0.87 -6.17 -4.08
C ARG A 290 1.73 -4.99 -3.69
N LEU A 291 1.12 -3.92 -3.18
CA LEU A 291 1.85 -2.74 -2.73
C LEU A 291 2.78 -3.08 -1.56
N ASN A 292 2.33 -3.91 -0.62
CA ASN A 292 3.15 -4.37 0.49
C ASN A 292 4.39 -5.12 0.02
N THR A 293 4.25 -6.05 -0.92
CA THR A 293 5.38 -6.79 -1.51
C THR A 293 6.32 -5.83 -2.25
N PHE A 294 5.77 -4.93 -3.08
CA PHE A 294 6.57 -3.93 -3.81
C PHE A 294 7.39 -3.05 -2.86
N LEU A 295 6.77 -2.45 -1.84
CA LEU A 295 7.46 -1.55 -0.90
C LEU A 295 8.38 -2.27 0.08
N LYS A 296 8.20 -3.59 0.25
CA LYS A 296 9.16 -4.41 0.97
C LYS A 296 10.46 -4.55 0.19
N GLU A 297 10.40 -4.60 -1.14
CA GLU A 297 11.58 -4.62 -2.02
C GLU A 297 12.14 -3.20 -2.23
N HIS A 298 11.27 -2.20 -2.23
CA HIS A 298 11.55 -0.79 -2.47
C HIS A 298 11.22 0.09 -1.25
N PRO A 299 11.99 0.01 -0.14
CA PRO A 299 11.68 0.77 1.08
C PRO A 299 11.75 2.30 0.87
N ASP A 300 12.51 2.78 -0.12
CA ASP A 300 12.56 4.19 -0.53
C ASP A 300 11.37 4.63 -1.40
N GLY A 301 10.43 3.71 -1.70
CA GLY A 301 9.14 4.05 -2.29
C GLY A 301 8.11 4.57 -1.27
N ALA A 302 8.41 4.53 0.04
CA ALA A 302 7.47 4.92 1.08
C ALA A 302 8.10 5.81 2.16
N TYR A 303 7.48 6.96 2.41
CA TYR A 303 7.89 7.86 3.48
C TYR A 303 7.53 7.25 4.83
N LYS A 304 8.56 6.93 5.63
CA LYS A 304 8.45 6.35 6.97
C LYS A 304 7.53 5.13 7.04
N GLY A 305 7.57 4.31 5.98
CA GLY A 305 6.76 3.09 5.89
C GLY A 305 5.29 3.32 5.54
N ALA A 306 4.90 4.52 5.08
CA ALA A 306 3.55 4.78 4.60
C ALA A 306 3.07 3.74 3.57
N ARG A 307 1.76 3.45 3.61
CA ARG A 307 1.04 2.71 2.58
C ARG A 307 -0.01 3.63 1.98
N GLY A 308 -1.27 3.22 2.00
CA GLY A 308 -2.40 4.06 1.64
C GLY A 308 -3.47 4.08 2.73
N LEU A 309 -4.59 4.70 2.38
CA LEU A 309 -5.80 4.79 3.17
C LEU A 309 -6.85 3.82 2.60
N ILE A 310 -7.40 2.92 3.40
CA ILE A 310 -8.47 2.01 2.98
C ILE A 310 -9.82 2.61 3.40
N ALA A 311 -10.63 2.97 2.42
CA ALA A 311 -11.97 3.51 2.61
C ALA A 311 -12.98 2.36 2.66
N LEU A 312 -13.55 2.09 3.83
CA LEU A 312 -14.40 0.92 4.03
C LEU A 312 -15.88 1.28 3.98
N THR A 313 -16.61 0.50 3.19
CA THR A 313 -18.05 0.36 3.37
C THR A 313 -18.38 -0.62 4.49
N GLY A 314 -19.67 -0.78 4.83
CA GLY A 314 -20.10 -1.67 5.90
C GLY A 314 -21.17 -2.68 5.53
N TYR A 315 -21.98 -2.43 4.49
CA TYR A 315 -23.19 -3.25 4.22
C TYR A 315 -22.90 -4.71 3.85
N ASN A 316 -21.70 -5.03 3.33
CA ASN A 316 -21.24 -6.40 3.07
C ASN A 316 -20.20 -6.90 4.10
N GLY A 317 -19.94 -6.09 5.14
CA GLY A 317 -18.81 -6.23 6.04
C GLY A 317 -17.51 -5.67 5.46
N VAL A 318 -16.36 -6.08 6.00
CA VAL A 318 -15.03 -5.48 5.71
C VAL A 318 -13.99 -6.54 5.42
N PHE A 319 -13.04 -6.23 4.53
CA PHE A 319 -11.94 -7.14 4.12
C PHE A 319 -12.39 -8.52 3.61
N GLY A 320 -13.67 -8.67 3.24
CA GLY A 320 -14.28 -9.92 2.78
C GLY A 320 -14.95 -10.73 3.88
N TYR A 321 -14.91 -10.24 5.11
CA TYR A 321 -15.62 -10.82 6.26
C TYR A 321 -17.01 -10.20 6.40
N ARG A 322 -18.03 -11.02 6.63
CA ARG A 322 -19.44 -10.63 6.71
C ARG A 322 -19.78 -10.13 8.11
N THR A 323 -19.29 -8.92 8.42
CA THR A 323 -19.36 -8.31 9.76
C THR A 323 -20.59 -7.45 10.00
N ASP A 324 -21.41 -7.21 8.98
CA ASP A 324 -22.62 -6.43 9.14
C ASP A 324 -23.68 -7.13 9.99
N SER A 325 -24.43 -6.36 10.78
CA SER A 325 -25.50 -6.87 11.66
C SER A 325 -26.65 -7.51 10.88
N ASP A 326 -26.87 -7.11 9.63
CA ASP A 326 -27.97 -7.61 8.80
C ASP A 326 -27.81 -9.11 8.50
N TYR A 327 -26.57 -9.62 8.44
CA TYR A 327 -26.31 -11.08 8.30
C TYR A 327 -26.77 -11.90 9.50
N GLU A 328 -26.63 -11.36 10.71
CA GLU A 328 -27.02 -12.03 11.95
C GLU A 328 -28.52 -11.94 12.21
N THR A 329 -29.08 -10.74 12.03
CA THR A 329 -30.51 -10.47 12.23
C THR A 329 -31.38 -11.03 11.10
N LYS A 330 -30.79 -11.21 9.91
CA LYS A 330 -31.47 -11.58 8.66
C LYS A 330 -32.51 -10.55 8.22
N GLU A 331 -32.29 -9.29 8.57
CA GLU A 331 -33.10 -8.16 8.18
C GLU A 331 -32.39 -7.39 7.06
N HIS A 332 -33.14 -6.76 6.15
CA HIS A 332 -32.58 -5.87 5.11
C HIS A 332 -31.51 -6.45 4.16
N LEU A 333 -31.37 -7.78 4.14
CA LEU A 333 -30.44 -8.48 3.26
C LEU A 333 -30.75 -8.24 1.77
N GLN A 334 -29.70 -8.03 1.00
CA GLN A 334 -29.74 -8.14 -0.46
C GLN A 334 -29.86 -9.62 -0.88
N GLU A 335 -30.28 -9.87 -2.13
CA GLU A 335 -30.51 -11.23 -2.64
C GLU A 335 -29.24 -12.11 -2.57
N ASP A 336 -28.09 -11.53 -2.89
CA ASP A 336 -26.80 -12.21 -2.85
C ASP A 336 -26.33 -12.51 -1.41
N GLN A 337 -26.57 -11.60 -0.48
CA GLN A 337 -26.29 -11.80 0.96
C GLN A 337 -27.16 -12.91 1.55
N ALA A 338 -28.46 -12.92 1.24
CA ALA A 338 -29.38 -13.95 1.68
C ALA A 338 -28.96 -15.33 1.13
N LYS A 339 -28.62 -15.39 -0.16
CA LYS A 339 -28.12 -16.62 -0.79
C LYS A 339 -26.82 -17.11 -0.14
N TRP A 340 -25.87 -16.21 0.13
CA TRP A 340 -24.62 -16.59 0.78
C TRP A 340 -24.86 -17.21 2.17
N LEU A 341 -25.79 -16.67 2.96
CA LEU A 341 -26.16 -17.23 4.26
C LEU A 341 -26.83 -18.61 4.17
N GLU A 342 -27.58 -18.89 3.11
CA GLU A 342 -28.14 -20.23 2.87
C GLU A 342 -27.04 -21.26 2.59
N GLU A 343 -25.97 -20.85 1.91
CA GLU A 343 -24.80 -21.68 1.60
C GLU A 343 -23.84 -21.85 2.79
N HIS A 344 -23.94 -20.97 3.80
CA HIS A 344 -23.08 -20.94 5.00
C HIS A 344 -23.91 -21.05 6.29
N PRO A 345 -24.56 -22.20 6.56
CA PRO A 345 -25.45 -22.37 7.72
C PRO A 345 -24.74 -22.30 9.08
N ASP A 346 -23.40 -22.38 9.08
CA ASP A 346 -22.52 -22.25 10.23
C ASP A 346 -21.98 -20.83 10.43
N PHE A 347 -22.42 -19.85 9.63
CA PHE A 347 -22.07 -18.45 9.76
C PHE A 347 -22.17 -17.96 11.21
N ASN A 348 -21.11 -17.29 11.66
CA ASN A 348 -21.06 -16.66 12.97
C ASN A 348 -20.44 -15.27 12.86
N ARG A 349 -21.27 -14.22 12.98
CA ARG A 349 -20.85 -12.83 12.89
C ARG A 349 -19.72 -12.48 13.87
N GLN A 350 -19.72 -13.05 15.07
CA GLN A 350 -18.69 -12.77 16.07
C GLN A 350 -17.32 -13.31 15.65
N THR A 351 -17.27 -14.47 14.99
CA THR A 351 -16.05 -15.02 14.38
C THR A 351 -15.55 -14.11 13.26
N GLU A 352 -16.43 -13.69 12.34
CA GLU A 352 -16.10 -12.78 11.25
C GLU A 352 -15.48 -11.46 11.77
N ILE A 353 -16.08 -10.87 12.82
CA ILE A 353 -15.55 -9.66 13.48
C ILE A 353 -14.15 -9.91 14.06
N GLN A 354 -13.93 -11.06 14.70
CA GLN A 354 -12.64 -11.40 15.30
C GLN A 354 -11.54 -11.57 14.24
N GLU A 355 -11.86 -12.23 13.12
CA GLU A 355 -10.92 -12.43 12.02
C GLU A 355 -10.65 -11.11 11.26
N ALA A 356 -11.69 -10.31 10.99
CA ALA A 356 -11.53 -8.98 10.42
C ALA A 356 -10.67 -8.06 11.29
N THR A 357 -10.82 -8.13 12.62
CA THR A 357 -10.01 -7.35 13.57
C THR A 357 -8.54 -7.77 13.52
N VAL A 358 -8.25 -9.06 13.32
CA VAL A 358 -6.89 -9.54 13.10
C VAL A 358 -6.27 -8.91 11.84
N ILE A 359 -7.02 -8.84 10.74
CA ILE A 359 -6.56 -8.20 9.50
C ILE A 359 -6.39 -6.69 9.69
N ALA A 360 -7.35 -6.01 10.31
CA ALA A 360 -7.25 -4.57 10.57
C ALA A 360 -5.99 -4.20 11.36
N ASN A 361 -5.63 -5.01 12.36
CA ASN A 361 -4.41 -4.79 13.14
C ASN A 361 -3.13 -5.05 12.32
N ALA A 362 -3.11 -6.09 11.49
CA ALA A 362 -1.98 -6.35 10.60
C ALA A 362 -1.78 -5.21 9.59
N LEU A 363 -2.85 -4.71 8.98
CA LEU A 363 -2.83 -3.56 8.07
C LEU A 363 -2.24 -2.31 8.75
N LYS A 364 -2.67 -2.00 9.99
CA LYS A 364 -2.09 -0.89 10.78
C LYS A 364 -0.60 -1.08 11.06
N GLU A 365 -0.18 -2.29 11.39
CA GLU A 365 1.24 -2.62 11.62
C GLU A 365 2.09 -2.49 10.34
N GLU A 366 1.49 -2.73 9.17
CA GLU A 366 2.12 -2.57 7.86
C GLU A 366 2.15 -1.12 7.34
N GLY A 367 1.42 -0.20 8.00
CA GLY A 367 1.39 1.23 7.67
C GLY A 367 0.16 1.71 6.92
N TRP A 368 -0.91 0.91 6.84
CA TRP A 368 -2.20 1.32 6.29
C TRP A 368 -3.04 2.10 7.31
N GLU A 369 -3.77 3.10 6.81
CA GLU A 369 -4.75 3.86 7.57
C GLU A 369 -6.18 3.54 7.07
N PHE A 370 -7.21 3.93 7.84
CA PHE A 370 -8.61 3.67 7.48
C PHE A 370 -9.43 4.95 7.35
N ALA A 371 -10.40 4.91 6.45
CA ALA A 371 -11.42 5.94 6.26
C ALA A 371 -12.81 5.33 6.20
N SER A 372 -13.83 6.14 6.50
CA SER A 372 -15.20 5.80 6.17
C SER A 372 -15.43 6.02 4.69
N HIS A 373 -16.09 5.06 4.04
CA HIS A 373 -16.67 5.22 2.72
C HIS A 373 -18.20 5.17 2.77
N THR A 374 -18.78 5.64 3.89
CA THR A 374 -20.18 5.42 4.30
C THR A 374 -20.50 3.94 4.55
N TRP A 375 -21.54 3.61 5.30
CA TRP A 375 -21.91 2.21 5.53
C TRP A 375 -22.50 1.57 4.27
N GLY A 376 -23.46 2.23 3.64
CA GLY A 376 -24.22 1.71 2.50
C GLY A 376 -23.69 2.12 1.13
N HIS A 377 -22.47 2.66 1.04
CA HIS A 377 -21.93 3.26 -0.19
C HIS A 377 -22.85 4.39 -0.73
N LEU A 378 -23.32 5.26 0.17
CA LEU A 378 -24.28 6.31 -0.13
C LEU A 378 -23.61 7.55 -0.73
N SER A 379 -24.07 7.96 -1.92
CA SER A 379 -23.76 9.29 -2.45
C SER A 379 -24.24 10.38 -1.49
N VAL A 380 -23.39 11.36 -1.22
CA VAL A 380 -23.74 12.49 -0.35
C VAL A 380 -24.64 13.51 -1.05
N THR A 381 -24.72 13.54 -2.39
CA THR A 381 -25.42 14.60 -3.13
C THR A 381 -26.92 14.63 -2.85
N ASP A 382 -27.59 13.49 -3.03
CA ASP A 382 -29.06 13.38 -2.99
C ASP A 382 -29.59 12.88 -1.65
N LYS A 383 -28.75 12.86 -0.62
CA LYS A 383 -29.11 12.47 0.74
C LYS A 383 -29.27 13.66 1.65
N THR A 384 -30.27 13.58 2.51
CA THR A 384 -30.47 14.48 3.64
C THR A 384 -29.41 14.23 4.72
N VAL A 385 -29.23 15.20 5.61
CA VAL A 385 -28.30 15.05 6.76
C VAL A 385 -28.74 13.89 7.67
N ASP A 386 -30.05 13.69 7.87
CA ASP A 386 -30.57 12.61 8.71
C ASP A 386 -30.32 11.22 8.11
N GLU A 387 -30.39 11.09 6.78
CA GLU A 387 -30.03 9.84 6.09
C GLU A 387 -28.52 9.55 6.24
N LEU A 388 -27.66 10.55 6.00
CA LEU A 388 -26.21 10.41 6.16
C LEU A 388 -25.83 10.15 7.62
N LYS A 389 -26.58 10.72 8.56
CA LYS A 389 -26.40 10.46 9.99
C LYS A 389 -26.70 9.02 10.33
N THR A 390 -27.86 8.55 9.91
CA THR A 390 -28.30 7.15 10.11
C THR A 390 -27.28 6.16 9.53
N ASP A 391 -26.79 6.44 8.32
CA ASP A 391 -25.78 5.63 7.67
C ASP A 391 -24.44 5.62 8.43
N ASN A 392 -23.95 6.79 8.85
CA ASN A 392 -22.72 6.88 9.63
C ASN A 392 -22.85 6.19 11.01
N GLU A 393 -24.02 6.26 11.66
CA GLU A 393 -24.27 5.50 12.90
C GLU A 393 -24.17 3.99 12.68
N LYS A 394 -24.66 3.48 11.53
CA LYS A 394 -24.44 2.07 11.14
C LYS A 394 -22.97 1.77 10.86
N TRP A 395 -22.24 2.69 10.21
CA TRP A 395 -20.81 2.53 9.96
C TRP A 395 -20.04 2.43 11.28
N VAL A 396 -20.33 3.31 12.23
CA VAL A 396 -19.73 3.28 13.57
C VAL A 396 -20.04 1.97 14.30
N ALA A 397 -21.28 1.48 14.23
CA ALA A 397 -21.68 0.26 14.91
C ALA A 397 -21.01 -1.01 14.33
N ASN A 398 -20.83 -1.07 13.01
CA ASN A 398 -20.41 -2.29 12.31
C ASN A 398 -18.94 -2.31 11.87
N VAL A 399 -18.35 -1.15 11.58
CA VAL A 399 -17.00 -1.03 11.01
C VAL A 399 -16.01 -0.46 12.01
N GLN A 400 -16.35 0.65 12.68
CA GLN A 400 -15.41 1.35 13.58
C GLN A 400 -14.90 0.46 14.72
N ASN A 401 -15.73 -0.48 15.21
CA ASN A 401 -15.34 -1.44 16.26
C ASN A 401 -14.23 -2.41 15.81
N ILE A 402 -14.02 -2.58 14.51
CA ILE A 402 -13.01 -3.48 13.93
C ILE A 402 -11.72 -2.69 13.65
N VAL A 403 -11.86 -1.54 12.99
CA VAL A 403 -10.70 -0.77 12.50
C VAL A 403 -10.15 0.25 13.49
N GLY A 404 -10.99 0.68 14.45
CA GLY A 404 -10.73 1.79 15.36
C GLY A 404 -11.40 3.08 14.89
N ALA A 405 -11.31 4.13 15.71
CA ALA A 405 -11.82 5.44 15.35
C ALA A 405 -11.12 5.98 14.10
N VAL A 406 -11.89 6.60 13.21
CA VAL A 406 -11.40 7.27 11.99
C VAL A 406 -11.94 8.69 11.96
N ASP A 407 -11.18 9.62 11.38
CA ASP A 407 -11.58 11.01 11.18
C ASP A 407 -11.54 11.41 9.69
N THR A 408 -11.39 10.43 8.80
CA THR A 408 -11.33 10.63 7.36
C THR A 408 -12.56 10.02 6.72
N ILE A 409 -13.25 10.82 5.91
CA ILE A 409 -14.33 10.34 5.05
C ILE A 409 -13.92 10.54 3.59
N ILE A 410 -14.00 9.45 2.85
CA ILE A 410 -13.95 9.46 1.40
C ILE A 410 -15.40 9.36 0.93
N PHE A 411 -15.87 10.33 0.16
CA PHE A 411 -17.25 10.33 -0.30
C PHE A 411 -17.47 9.28 -1.38
N ALA A 412 -18.38 8.34 -1.12
CA ALA A 412 -18.85 7.38 -2.11
C ALA A 412 -19.37 8.13 -3.36
N HIS A 413 -19.14 7.57 -4.54
CA HIS A 413 -19.46 8.17 -5.85
C HIS A 413 -18.67 9.46 -6.16
N GLY A 414 -17.73 9.86 -5.30
CA GLY A 414 -16.80 10.95 -5.53
C GLY A 414 -17.35 12.38 -5.43
N ASN A 415 -18.66 12.55 -5.21
CA ASN A 415 -19.24 13.89 -5.06
C ASN A 415 -18.91 14.52 -3.70
N ASP A 416 -18.70 15.82 -3.70
CA ASP A 416 -18.43 16.61 -2.49
C ASP A 416 -19.75 17.10 -1.84
N ILE A 417 -19.74 17.33 -0.53
CA ILE A 417 -20.82 17.96 0.24
C ILE A 417 -20.91 19.49 0.03
N GLY A 418 -19.92 20.09 -0.63
CA GLY A 418 -19.85 21.50 -1.02
C GLY A 418 -19.30 21.69 -2.43
N ASP A 419 -19.02 22.94 -2.78
CA ASP A 419 -18.31 23.29 -4.02
C ASP A 419 -16.82 23.57 -3.74
N TRP A 420 -16.10 24.16 -4.69
CA TRP A 420 -14.67 24.45 -4.58
C TRP A 420 -14.33 25.50 -3.49
N HIS A 421 -15.31 26.25 -2.98
CA HIS A 421 -15.10 27.20 -1.89
C HIS A 421 -14.92 26.49 -0.55
N ASP A 422 -14.51 27.23 0.47
CA ASP A 422 -14.39 26.71 1.83
C ASP A 422 -15.74 26.17 2.34
N TYR A 423 -15.69 25.09 3.11
CA TYR A 423 -16.87 24.64 3.84
C TYR A 423 -17.29 25.72 4.85
N SER A 424 -18.60 25.93 4.92
CA SER A 424 -19.21 26.92 5.79
C SER A 424 -20.00 26.23 6.90
N ASP A 425 -20.09 26.88 8.06
CA ASP A 425 -20.94 26.42 9.16
C ASP A 425 -22.43 26.40 8.82
N SER A 426 -22.85 27.04 7.72
CA SER A 426 -24.22 26.91 7.20
C SER A 426 -24.47 25.59 6.46
N ASN A 427 -23.43 24.81 6.15
CA ASN A 427 -23.58 23.51 5.52
C ASN A 427 -23.85 22.45 6.60
N GLU A 428 -25.11 22.02 6.69
CA GLU A 428 -25.56 21.06 7.71
C GLU A 428 -24.87 19.69 7.59
N LYS A 429 -24.50 19.24 6.38
CA LYS A 429 -23.75 17.99 6.18
C LYS A 429 -22.33 18.10 6.74
N TYR A 430 -21.67 19.22 6.47
CA TYR A 430 -20.34 19.51 7.02
C TYR A 430 -20.38 19.58 8.55
N GLN A 431 -21.33 20.34 9.12
CA GLN A 431 -21.50 20.43 10.58
C GLN A 431 -21.72 19.05 11.21
N TYR A 432 -22.55 18.22 10.59
CA TYR A 432 -22.76 16.86 11.06
C TYR A 432 -21.47 16.03 11.05
N PHE A 433 -20.79 15.91 9.91
CA PHE A 433 -19.56 15.11 9.84
C PHE A 433 -18.46 15.65 10.76
N LYS A 434 -18.32 16.98 10.88
CA LYS A 434 -17.44 17.59 11.89
C LYS A 434 -17.80 17.15 13.31
N SER A 435 -19.08 17.21 13.67
CA SER A 435 -19.56 16.78 15.00
C SER A 435 -19.37 15.28 15.26
N ALA A 436 -19.33 14.48 14.20
CA ALA A 436 -19.04 13.04 14.25
C ALA A 436 -17.54 12.72 14.33
N GLY A 437 -16.67 13.73 14.32
CA GLY A 437 -15.22 13.57 14.49
C GLY A 437 -14.42 13.60 13.18
N TYR A 438 -15.05 13.81 12.02
CA TYR A 438 -14.33 13.88 10.76
C TYR A 438 -13.59 15.22 10.58
N ASN A 439 -12.37 15.14 10.08
CA ASN A 439 -11.46 16.24 9.83
C ASN A 439 -10.95 16.26 8.39
N PHE A 440 -10.85 15.09 7.76
CA PHE A 440 -10.37 14.93 6.39
C PHE A 440 -11.51 14.49 5.48
N PHE A 441 -11.67 15.19 4.35
CA PHE A 441 -12.78 15.00 3.42
C PHE A 441 -12.24 14.85 2.00
N CYS A 442 -12.50 13.72 1.38
CA CYS A 442 -11.92 13.41 0.07
C CYS A 442 -13.04 13.13 -0.95
N ASN A 443 -13.03 13.90 -2.03
CA ASN A 443 -13.89 13.74 -3.19
C ASN A 443 -13.08 13.22 -4.39
N VAL A 444 -13.73 12.95 -5.52
CA VAL A 444 -13.04 12.69 -6.80
C VAL A 444 -13.01 13.99 -7.59
N ASP A 445 -11.81 14.42 -7.97
CA ASP A 445 -11.59 15.59 -8.83
C ASP A 445 -10.33 15.39 -9.66
N ALA A 446 -10.52 14.89 -10.88
CA ALA A 446 -9.48 14.74 -11.89
C ALA A 446 -9.43 15.92 -12.88
N SER A 447 -9.98 17.09 -12.52
CA SER A 447 -9.92 18.29 -13.37
C SER A 447 -8.55 18.95 -13.38
N GLN A 448 -7.75 18.70 -12.35
CA GLN A 448 -6.36 19.15 -12.19
C GLN A 448 -5.49 17.98 -11.69
N PRO A 449 -4.15 18.00 -11.90
CA PRO A 449 -3.25 16.95 -11.40
C PRO A 449 -3.20 16.84 -9.86
N TYR A 450 -3.72 17.82 -9.14
CA TYR A 450 -3.86 17.84 -7.69
C TYR A 450 -4.89 18.89 -7.28
N TRP A 451 -5.54 18.66 -6.13
CA TRP A 451 -6.35 19.67 -5.46
C TRP A 451 -6.32 19.42 -3.95
N VAL A 452 -5.77 20.37 -3.18
CA VAL A 452 -5.59 20.28 -1.72
C VAL A 452 -6.08 21.57 -1.07
N GLN A 453 -6.94 21.46 -0.06
CA GLN A 453 -7.43 22.59 0.74
C GLN A 453 -7.16 22.30 2.22
N ILE A 454 -6.16 22.97 2.80
CA ILE A 454 -5.84 22.88 4.23
C ILE A 454 -6.39 24.12 4.93
N ARG A 455 -7.20 23.91 5.96
CA ARG A 455 -7.76 24.94 6.84
C ARG A 455 -7.56 24.54 8.29
N ASP A 456 -7.68 25.51 9.19
CA ASP A 456 -7.45 25.30 10.63
C ASP A 456 -8.25 24.12 11.18
N HIS A 457 -9.47 23.85 10.72
CA HIS A 457 -10.35 22.82 11.30
C HIS A 457 -10.65 21.63 10.39
N TYR A 458 -10.17 21.64 9.15
CA TYR A 458 -10.40 20.53 8.23
C TYR A 458 -9.40 20.53 7.07
N VAL A 459 -9.28 19.37 6.44
CA VAL A 459 -8.50 19.18 5.22
C VAL A 459 -9.41 18.58 4.16
N ARG A 460 -9.33 19.10 2.94
CA ARG A 460 -9.94 18.45 1.77
C ARG A 460 -8.88 18.10 0.74
N GLN A 461 -9.07 16.96 0.08
CA GLN A 461 -8.22 16.56 -1.03
C GLN A 461 -9.02 15.88 -2.13
N GLY A 462 -8.85 16.38 -3.35
CA GLY A 462 -9.42 15.81 -4.55
C GLY A 462 -8.57 14.64 -5.00
N ARG A 463 -9.21 13.53 -5.32
CA ARG A 463 -8.56 12.29 -5.73
C ARG A 463 -8.73 12.04 -7.22
N ILE A 464 -7.74 11.37 -7.81
CA ILE A 464 -7.71 10.98 -9.22
C ILE A 464 -7.88 9.47 -9.28
N ASP A 465 -8.94 9.04 -9.97
CA ASP A 465 -9.23 7.65 -10.29
C ASP A 465 -8.19 7.10 -11.26
N LEU A 466 -7.58 5.97 -10.93
CA LEU A 466 -6.68 5.24 -11.82
C LEU A 466 -7.39 4.03 -12.43
N ASP A 467 -8.61 4.27 -12.92
CA ASP A 467 -9.51 3.27 -13.48
C ASP A 467 -9.38 3.13 -15.01
N GLY A 468 -10.08 2.14 -15.58
CA GLY A 468 -10.05 1.89 -17.01
C GLY A 468 -10.52 3.06 -17.86
N TYR A 469 -11.50 3.84 -17.39
CA TYR A 469 -12.02 4.99 -18.13
C TYR A 469 -11.03 6.15 -18.18
N GLN A 470 -10.44 6.51 -17.04
CA GLN A 470 -9.46 7.57 -16.92
C GLN A 470 -8.14 7.20 -17.60
N LEU A 471 -7.69 5.94 -17.48
CA LEU A 471 -6.55 5.43 -18.24
C LEU A 471 -6.82 5.48 -19.75
N TYR A 472 -8.00 5.06 -20.21
CA TYR A 472 -8.35 5.10 -21.63
C TYR A 472 -8.37 6.54 -22.17
N LYS A 473 -9.02 7.48 -21.48
CA LYS A 473 -9.04 8.90 -21.87
C LYS A 473 -7.65 9.51 -21.95
N SER A 474 -6.82 9.27 -20.92
CA SER A 474 -5.43 9.74 -20.90
C SER A 474 -4.61 9.10 -22.02
N SER A 475 -4.81 7.82 -22.33
CA SER A 475 -4.09 7.13 -23.41
C SER A 475 -4.36 7.72 -24.80
N LEU A 476 -5.54 8.31 -24.98
CA LEU A 476 -5.95 9.01 -26.20
C LEU A 476 -5.58 10.50 -26.20
N GLY A 477 -4.94 11.00 -25.15
CA GLY A 477 -4.60 12.43 -25.00
C GLY A 477 -5.82 13.33 -24.79
N GLN A 478 -6.95 12.79 -24.31
CA GLN A 478 -8.16 13.58 -24.04
C GLN A 478 -8.08 14.36 -22.72
N THR A 479 -7.13 13.98 -21.86
CA THR A 479 -6.77 14.66 -20.61
C THR A 479 -5.30 14.41 -20.33
N THR A 480 -4.68 15.32 -19.57
CA THR A 480 -3.26 15.30 -19.21
C THR A 480 -3.05 15.13 -17.70
N VAL A 481 -4.11 14.80 -16.96
CA VAL A 481 -4.09 14.75 -15.48
C VAL A 481 -3.04 13.77 -14.93
N LEU A 482 -2.72 12.72 -15.69
CA LEU A 482 -1.75 11.68 -15.32
C LEU A 482 -0.33 11.93 -15.83
N ASP A 483 -0.11 12.87 -16.75
CA ASP A 483 1.14 13.01 -17.52
C ASP A 483 2.37 13.29 -16.65
N ASN A 484 2.17 13.90 -15.47
CA ASN A 484 3.24 14.13 -14.51
C ASN A 484 3.68 12.84 -13.78
N MET A 485 2.78 11.86 -13.68
CA MET A 485 2.97 10.60 -12.97
C MET A 485 3.46 9.49 -13.90
N PHE A 486 2.76 9.26 -15.01
CA PHE A 486 3.08 8.23 -16.00
C PHE A 486 2.30 8.47 -17.30
N LYS A 487 2.71 7.81 -18.38
CA LYS A 487 1.98 7.84 -19.65
C LYS A 487 0.96 6.71 -19.70
N ALA A 488 -0.32 7.05 -19.70
CA ALA A 488 -1.40 6.06 -19.69
C ALA A 488 -1.34 5.08 -20.88
N SER A 489 -0.89 5.52 -22.07
CA SER A 489 -0.73 4.66 -23.25
C SER A 489 0.31 3.56 -23.11
N GLU A 490 1.25 3.69 -22.18
CA GLU A 490 2.31 2.71 -21.93
C GLU A 490 1.89 1.65 -20.89
N VAL A 491 0.84 1.93 -20.11
CA VAL A 491 0.36 1.04 -19.03
C VAL A 491 -0.99 0.41 -19.32
N PHE A 492 -1.83 1.02 -20.16
CA PHE A 492 -3.20 0.57 -20.46
C PHE A 492 -3.24 -0.88 -20.97
N ASP A 493 -4.09 -1.69 -20.35
CA ASP A 493 -4.25 -3.10 -20.66
C ASP A 493 -5.01 -3.29 -21.99
N GLN A 494 -4.31 -3.81 -23.00
CA GLN A 494 -4.87 -4.01 -24.34
C GLN A 494 -5.93 -5.13 -24.41
N ARG A 495 -6.13 -5.89 -23.33
CA ARG A 495 -7.21 -6.89 -23.21
C ARG A 495 -8.57 -6.25 -22.94
N ARG A 496 -8.60 -4.98 -22.52
CA ARG A 496 -9.85 -4.24 -22.27
C ARG A 496 -10.68 -4.09 -23.54
N PRO A 497 -12.01 -4.27 -23.48
CA PRO A 497 -12.90 -3.84 -24.54
C PRO A 497 -12.75 -2.34 -24.80
N THR A 498 -12.65 -1.93 -26.06
CA THR A 498 -12.60 -0.51 -26.45
C THR A 498 -13.72 -0.18 -27.44
N PRO A 499 -14.31 1.04 -27.38
CA PRO A 499 -14.01 2.11 -26.42
C PRO A 499 -14.43 1.77 -24.99
N VAL A 500 -13.68 2.25 -24.00
CA VAL A 500 -14.11 2.19 -22.59
C VAL A 500 -15.19 3.25 -22.38
N VAL A 501 -16.37 2.82 -21.95
CA VAL A 501 -17.54 3.69 -21.76
C VAL A 501 -17.99 3.62 -20.31
N ALA A 502 -18.13 4.78 -19.67
CA ALA A 502 -18.76 4.88 -18.35
C ALA A 502 -20.26 5.17 -18.54
N HIS A 503 -21.10 4.19 -18.24
CA HIS A 503 -22.55 4.33 -18.23
C HIS A 503 -23.06 4.39 -16.78
N GLY A 504 -23.63 5.52 -16.36
CA GLY A 504 -24.24 5.67 -15.02
C GLY A 504 -23.26 6.04 -13.90
N GLN A 505 -23.78 6.15 -12.66
CA GLN A 505 -23.01 6.45 -11.44
C GLN A 505 -22.34 5.16 -10.91
N SER A 506 -21.07 5.29 -10.50
CA SER A 506 -20.16 4.22 -10.04
C SER A 506 -20.64 3.52 -8.78
#